data_AF-A0A3M1Q6J0-F1
#
_entry.id   AF-A0A3M1Q6J0-F1
#
_cell.length_a   1.000
_cell.length_b   1.000
_cell.length_c   1.000
_cell.angle_alpha   90.00
_cell.angle_beta   90.00
_cell.angle_gamma   90.00
#
_symmetry.space_group_name_H-M   'P 1'
#
loop_
_entity.id
_entity.type
_entity.pdbx_description
1 polymer ?
#
loop_
_entity_poly.entity_id
_entity_poly.type
_entity_poly.pdbx_seq_one_letter_code
_entity_poly.pdbx_strand_id
1 'polypeptide(L)'
;MKSFVAGGAAMLAAAGLSMSQVAAHPGGAAGYLDDSQVKVTVTFAKAIADKLPQINQVEQALEKRFREHRYYARSYREAGVFRNTRVSFSKVRWANELLIPSVEQYTLPNLIAAVTRYELKQAVPDFRGEVRYHIDAIKVANHDVALLRGASSYVIGSVEVRDASGKLVGKADKVTANLVVDYTVDSSYQGPQLAFAETDEHNRLGPTITYFVSQALAKIWPEKADKFQRPMIVRISGPNEQVIFNNN
;
A
#
# COMPACT_ATOMS: atom_id res chain seq x y z
N MET A 1 -17.40 -5.43 74.21
CA MET A 1 -18.13 -5.63 72.94
C MET A 1 -18.24 -4.29 72.22
N LYS A 2 -17.36 -4.01 71.25
CA LYS A 2 -17.42 -2.84 70.38
C LYS A 2 -17.19 -3.31 68.95
N SER A 3 -18.21 -3.09 68.11
CA SER A 3 -18.26 -3.44 66.69
C SER A 3 -17.50 -2.37 65.89
N PHE A 4 -16.61 -2.79 65.00
CA PHE A 4 -15.98 -1.92 64.00
C PHE A 4 -16.38 -2.44 62.61
N VAL A 5 -17.17 -1.63 61.92
CA VAL A 5 -17.53 -1.78 60.50
C VAL A 5 -16.50 -0.99 59.70
N ALA A 6 -15.75 -1.66 58.83
CA ALA A 6 -14.88 -1.02 57.84
C ALA A 6 -15.53 -1.21 56.46
N GLY A 7 -16.08 -0.12 55.91
CA GLY A 7 -16.60 -0.06 54.56
C GLY A 7 -15.48 -0.05 53.54
N GLY A 8 -15.57 -0.93 52.55
CA GLY A 8 -14.69 -0.96 51.38
C GLY A 8 -15.05 0.16 50.40
N ALA A 9 -14.09 1.01 50.09
CA ALA A 9 -14.19 1.98 49.00
C ALA A 9 -13.74 1.31 47.69
N ALA A 10 -14.67 1.20 46.73
CA ALA A 10 -14.39 0.76 45.38
C ALA A 10 -13.68 1.87 44.60
N MET A 11 -12.45 1.62 44.14
CA MET A 11 -11.77 2.44 43.14
C MET A 11 -12.42 2.22 41.78
N LEU A 12 -13.07 3.26 41.25
CA LEU A 12 -13.40 3.34 39.81
C LEU A 12 -12.12 3.67 39.03
N ALA A 13 -11.70 2.73 38.18
CA ALA A 13 -10.70 2.95 37.15
C ALA A 13 -11.35 3.63 35.94
N ALA A 14 -11.02 4.90 35.69
CA ALA A 14 -11.34 5.60 34.45
C ALA A 14 -10.13 5.52 33.51
N ALA A 15 -10.07 4.45 32.71
CA ALA A 15 -9.14 4.35 31.59
C ALA A 15 -9.73 5.11 30.39
N GLY A 16 -9.25 6.32 30.15
CA GLY A 16 -9.57 7.10 28.96
C GLY A 16 -8.97 6.46 27.71
N LEU A 17 -9.81 5.73 26.95
CA LEU A 17 -9.50 5.34 25.57
C LEU A 17 -9.79 6.55 24.67
N SER A 18 -8.77 7.34 24.37
CA SER A 18 -8.83 8.31 23.27
C SER A 18 -8.78 7.55 21.95
N MET A 19 -9.95 7.11 21.48
CA MET A 19 -10.12 6.68 20.09
C MET A 19 -10.02 7.92 19.20
N SER A 20 -8.87 8.11 18.55
CA SER A 20 -8.75 9.00 17.40
C SER A 20 -9.58 8.43 16.25
N GLN A 21 -10.87 8.78 16.21
CA GLN A 21 -11.71 8.60 15.04
C GLN A 21 -11.15 9.51 13.94
N VAL A 22 -10.46 8.91 12.96
CA VAL A 22 -10.15 9.58 11.71
C VAL A 22 -11.49 9.81 11.01
N ALA A 23 -11.87 11.07 10.89
CA ALA A 23 -13.13 11.49 10.28
C ALA A 23 -13.27 10.93 8.87
N ALA A 24 -14.41 10.28 8.60
CA ALA A 24 -14.81 9.90 7.27
C ALA A 24 -15.00 11.17 6.43
N HIS A 25 -14.19 11.35 5.38
CA HIS A 25 -14.43 12.38 4.38
C HIS A 25 -15.55 11.93 3.42
N PRO A 26 -16.66 12.70 3.30
CA PRO A 26 -17.70 12.41 2.34
C PRO A 26 -17.34 13.08 1.01
N GLY A 27 -16.80 12.30 0.08
CA GLY A 27 -16.48 12.76 -1.27
C GLY A 27 -16.55 11.58 -2.24
N GLY A 28 -17.65 11.52 -3.00
CA GLY A 28 -18.05 10.36 -3.80
C GLY A 28 -17.05 9.95 -4.88
N ALA A 29 -16.70 8.67 -4.86
CA ALA A 29 -16.43 7.85 -6.03
C ALA A 29 -17.08 6.49 -5.77
N ALA A 30 -18.30 6.31 -6.28
CA ALA A 30 -19.09 5.10 -6.09
C ALA A 30 -18.36 3.89 -6.73
N GLY A 31 -17.94 2.92 -5.90
CA GLY A 31 -17.75 1.53 -6.35
C GLY A 31 -16.45 0.79 -6.02
N TYR A 32 -15.41 1.39 -5.44
CA TYR A 32 -14.12 0.68 -5.28
C TYR A 32 -13.65 0.43 -3.82
N LEU A 33 -14.03 1.29 -2.89
CA LEU A 33 -13.85 1.04 -1.45
C LEU A 33 -15.13 0.42 -0.88
N ASP A 34 -15.60 -0.67 -1.49
CA ASP A 34 -16.79 -1.37 -1.01
C ASP A 34 -16.48 -2.06 0.33
N ASP A 35 -16.67 -1.30 1.41
CA ASP A 35 -16.60 -1.78 2.79
C ASP A 35 -17.75 -2.74 3.14
N SER A 36 -18.73 -2.97 2.24
CA SER A 36 -19.87 -3.85 2.53
C SER A 36 -19.47 -5.30 2.78
N GLN A 37 -18.34 -5.74 2.21
CA GLN A 37 -17.87 -7.12 2.31
C GLN A 37 -16.67 -7.26 3.23
N VAL A 38 -15.67 -6.39 3.05
CA VAL A 38 -14.41 -6.46 3.81
C VAL A 38 -14.08 -5.08 4.35
N LYS A 39 -14.22 -4.93 5.65
CA LYS A 39 -13.79 -3.74 6.38
C LYS A 39 -12.29 -3.83 6.63
N VAL A 40 -11.53 -2.81 6.21
CA VAL A 40 -10.10 -2.74 6.49
C VAL A 40 -9.82 -1.56 7.42
N THR A 41 -9.27 -1.86 8.60
CA THR A 41 -8.84 -0.85 9.56
C THR A 41 -7.31 -0.82 9.57
N VAL A 42 -6.71 0.36 9.42
CA VAL A 42 -5.25 0.51 9.42
C VAL A 42 -4.85 1.47 10.52
N THR A 43 -3.93 1.04 11.37
CA THR A 43 -3.31 1.86 12.41
C THR A 43 -1.80 1.90 12.19
N PHE A 44 -1.16 2.93 12.73
CA PHE A 44 0.27 3.17 12.55
C PHE A 44 0.91 3.44 13.89
N ALA A 45 2.16 3.02 14.05
CA ALA A 45 3.01 3.49 15.14
C ALA A 45 3.15 5.02 15.08
N LYS A 46 3.30 5.65 16.25
CA LYS A 46 3.33 7.11 16.41
C LYS A 46 4.25 7.82 15.43
N ALA A 47 5.46 7.29 15.22
CA ALA A 47 6.47 7.87 14.33
C ALA A 47 6.02 7.98 12.85
N ILE A 48 5.16 7.07 12.39
CA ILE A 48 4.56 7.11 11.05
C ILE A 48 3.29 7.97 11.10
N ALA A 49 2.44 7.77 12.10
CA ALA A 49 1.18 8.50 12.27
C ALA A 49 1.39 10.02 12.25
N ASP A 50 2.42 10.51 12.96
CA ASP A 50 2.78 11.93 13.03
C ASP A 50 3.23 12.51 11.66
N LYS A 51 3.67 11.65 10.73
CA LYS A 51 4.14 12.03 9.37
C LYS A 51 3.14 11.67 8.27
N LEU A 52 2.01 11.06 8.61
CA LEU A 52 1.06 10.52 7.66
C LEU A 52 0.48 11.60 6.71
N PRO A 53 0.17 12.83 7.17
CA PRO A 53 -0.28 13.90 6.26
C PRO A 53 0.75 14.23 5.17
N GLN A 54 2.04 14.35 5.54
CA GLN A 54 3.10 14.65 4.59
C GLN A 54 3.35 13.49 3.62
N ILE A 55 3.35 12.25 4.12
CA ILE A 55 3.47 11.04 3.29
C ILE A 55 2.36 11.01 2.25
N ASN A 56 1.10 11.22 2.68
CA ASN A 56 -0.05 11.23 1.79
C ASN A 56 0.06 12.33 0.72
N GLN A 57 0.45 13.56 1.11
CA GLN A 57 0.63 14.65 0.15
C GLN A 57 1.69 14.32 -0.91
N VAL A 58 2.81 13.72 -0.51
CA VAL A 58 3.87 13.31 -1.44
C VAL A 58 3.36 12.23 -2.40
N GLU A 59 2.72 11.18 -1.88
CA GLU A 59 2.15 10.10 -2.70
C GLU A 59 1.09 10.62 -3.67
N GLN A 60 0.19 11.50 -3.25
CA GLN A 60 -0.83 12.13 -4.10
C GLN A 60 -0.18 13.00 -5.19
N ALA A 61 0.85 13.78 -4.86
CA ALA A 61 1.56 14.60 -5.84
C ALA A 61 2.29 13.75 -6.89
N LEU A 62 2.93 12.66 -6.45
CA LEU A 62 3.57 11.70 -7.37
C LEU A 62 2.54 10.98 -8.23
N GLU A 63 1.42 10.57 -7.64
CA GLU A 63 0.31 9.92 -8.35
C GLU A 63 -0.29 10.81 -9.43
N LYS A 64 -0.50 12.09 -9.12
CA LYS A 64 -0.97 13.08 -10.09
C LYS A 64 -0.04 13.14 -11.31
N ARG A 65 1.27 13.30 -11.06
CA ARG A 65 2.28 13.35 -12.13
C ARG A 65 2.31 12.07 -12.96
N PHE A 66 2.21 10.91 -12.30
CA PHE A 66 2.15 9.63 -12.99
C PHE A 66 0.95 9.54 -13.95
N ARG A 67 -0.22 10.00 -13.54
CA ARG A 67 -1.41 9.96 -14.42
C ARG A 67 -1.31 10.93 -15.58
N GLU A 68 -0.69 12.08 -15.35
CA GLU A 68 -0.48 13.09 -16.40
C GLU A 68 0.57 12.62 -17.43
N HIS A 69 1.64 11.99 -16.96
CA HIS A 69 2.87 11.80 -17.75
C HIS A 69 3.39 10.35 -17.87
N ARG A 70 2.82 9.39 -17.14
CA ARG A 70 3.36 8.03 -16.93
C ARG A 70 4.79 8.00 -16.37
N TYR A 71 5.20 9.10 -15.74
CA TYR A 71 6.53 9.29 -15.20
C TYR A 71 6.52 10.35 -14.08
N TYR A 72 7.55 10.35 -13.23
CA TYR A 72 7.62 11.20 -12.02
C TYR A 72 8.54 12.41 -12.13
N ALA A 73 9.08 12.69 -13.33
CA ALA A 73 9.94 13.84 -13.61
C ALA A 73 9.40 15.12 -12.97
N ARG A 74 10.31 15.91 -12.38
CA ARG A 74 9.96 17.20 -11.80
C ARG A 74 9.89 18.30 -12.85
N SER A 75 10.46 18.07 -14.05
CA SER A 75 10.48 19.04 -15.14
C SER A 75 10.21 18.42 -16.52
N TYR A 76 9.74 19.25 -17.45
CA TYR A 76 9.55 18.89 -18.86
C TYR A 76 10.84 18.43 -19.56
N ARG A 77 12.00 18.92 -19.09
CA ARG A 77 13.32 18.54 -19.63
C ARG A 77 13.71 17.13 -19.22
N GLU A 78 13.40 16.73 -17.99
CA GLU A 78 13.55 15.35 -17.48
C GLU A 78 12.52 14.41 -18.11
N ALA A 79 11.28 14.88 -18.34
CA ALA A 79 10.25 14.11 -19.04
C ALA A 79 10.53 13.94 -20.55
N GLY A 80 11.43 14.76 -21.12
CA GLY A 80 11.76 14.80 -22.54
C GLY A 80 12.32 13.49 -23.09
N VAL A 81 13.03 12.71 -22.25
CA VAL A 81 13.57 11.39 -22.61
C VAL A 81 12.45 10.34 -22.72
N PHE A 82 11.31 10.56 -22.07
CA PHE A 82 10.22 9.60 -21.94
C PHE A 82 8.93 10.00 -22.67
N ARG A 83 8.99 10.92 -23.65
CA ARG A 83 7.78 11.44 -24.33
C ARG A 83 6.86 10.35 -24.92
N ASN A 84 7.41 9.18 -25.24
CA ASN A 84 6.66 8.08 -25.84
C ASN A 84 6.12 7.06 -24.83
N THR A 85 6.48 7.15 -23.54
CA THR A 85 6.09 6.12 -22.54
C THR A 85 4.58 6.01 -22.38
N ARG A 86 3.86 7.13 -22.43
CA ARG A 86 2.39 7.11 -22.35
C ARG A 86 1.75 6.33 -23.49
N VAL A 87 2.29 6.42 -24.70
CA VAL A 87 1.77 5.68 -25.86
C VAL A 87 2.21 4.22 -25.79
N SER A 88 3.50 3.98 -25.57
CA SER A 88 4.11 2.64 -25.54
C SER A 88 3.51 1.74 -24.46
N PHE A 89 3.12 2.32 -23.31
CA PHE A 89 2.56 1.59 -22.17
C PHE A 89 1.07 1.88 -21.93
N SER A 90 0.36 2.40 -22.94
CA SER A 90 -1.08 2.73 -22.86
C SER A 90 -1.96 1.52 -22.55
N LYS A 91 -1.48 0.31 -22.87
CA LYS A 91 -2.17 -0.96 -22.63
C LYS A 91 -1.84 -1.58 -21.27
N VAL A 92 -0.94 -1.03 -20.47
CA VAL A 92 -0.66 -1.58 -19.14
C VAL A 92 -1.79 -1.18 -18.18
N ARG A 93 -2.28 -2.15 -17.41
CA ARG A 93 -3.20 -1.88 -16.29
C ARG A 93 -2.39 -1.55 -15.04
N TRP A 94 -2.11 -0.27 -14.86
CA TRP A 94 -1.32 0.21 -13.73
C TRP A 94 -2.05 0.02 -12.40
N ALA A 95 -1.35 -0.54 -11.42
CA ALA A 95 -1.90 -0.89 -10.12
C ALA A 95 -2.49 0.31 -9.39
N ASN A 96 -1.80 1.45 -9.40
CA ASN A 96 -2.27 2.68 -8.77
C ASN A 96 -3.62 3.18 -9.33
N GLU A 97 -3.84 3.07 -10.64
CA GLU A 97 -5.11 3.43 -11.27
C GLU A 97 -6.20 2.37 -11.05
N LEU A 98 -5.80 1.09 -11.10
CA LEU A 98 -6.67 -0.04 -10.86
C LEU A 98 -7.19 -0.07 -9.41
N LEU A 99 -6.32 0.27 -8.46
CA LEU A 99 -6.56 0.17 -7.02
C LEU A 99 -7.19 1.42 -6.42
N ILE A 100 -6.88 2.62 -6.92
CA ILE A 100 -7.42 3.85 -6.36
C ILE A 100 -7.71 4.81 -7.50
N PRO A 101 -8.95 4.88 -8.02
CA PRO A 101 -9.24 5.69 -9.20
C PRO A 101 -9.12 7.20 -9.05
N SER A 102 -9.08 7.74 -7.82
CA SER A 102 -8.93 9.19 -7.56
C SER A 102 -7.58 9.48 -6.90
N VAL A 103 -6.90 10.53 -7.38
CA VAL A 103 -5.61 10.99 -6.82
C VAL A 103 -5.80 11.43 -5.37
N GLU A 104 -6.88 12.13 -5.07
CA GLU A 104 -7.20 12.64 -3.73
C GLU A 104 -7.39 11.50 -2.73
N GLN A 105 -7.84 10.34 -3.20
CA GLN A 105 -7.98 9.14 -2.38
C GLN A 105 -6.68 8.33 -2.26
N TYR A 106 -5.61 8.71 -2.96
CA TYR A 106 -4.33 8.01 -2.97
C TYR A 106 -3.52 8.28 -1.68
N THR A 107 -4.00 7.70 -0.59
CA THR A 107 -3.37 7.78 0.74
C THR A 107 -2.83 6.43 1.16
N LEU A 108 -1.85 6.41 2.06
CA LEU A 108 -1.26 5.16 2.56
C LEU A 108 -2.30 4.19 3.18
N PRO A 109 -3.26 4.63 4.03
CA PRO A 109 -4.30 3.74 4.54
C PRO A 109 -5.19 3.17 3.42
N ASN A 110 -5.57 4.01 2.45
CA ASN A 110 -6.41 3.57 1.34
C ASN A 110 -5.67 2.61 0.41
N LEU A 111 -4.36 2.78 0.21
CA LEU A 111 -3.53 1.85 -0.54
C LEU A 111 -3.49 0.48 0.13
N ILE A 112 -3.24 0.42 1.43
CA ILE A 112 -3.27 -0.84 2.19
C ILE A 112 -4.66 -1.50 2.06
N ALA A 113 -5.73 -0.73 2.23
CA ALA A 113 -7.10 -1.22 2.13
C ALA A 113 -7.44 -1.72 0.71
N ALA A 114 -7.09 -0.96 -0.32
CA ALA A 114 -7.34 -1.30 -1.72
C ALA A 114 -6.60 -2.59 -2.13
N VAL A 115 -5.31 -2.69 -1.80
CA VAL A 115 -4.53 -3.92 -2.05
C VAL A 115 -5.15 -5.08 -1.30
N THR A 116 -5.48 -4.92 -0.01
CA THR A 116 -6.07 -6.00 0.80
C THR A 116 -7.35 -6.54 0.18
N ARG A 117 -8.25 -5.66 -0.26
CA ARG A 117 -9.50 -6.07 -0.91
C ARG A 117 -9.25 -6.72 -2.27
N TYR A 118 -8.31 -6.20 -3.06
CA TYR A 118 -7.91 -6.80 -4.33
C TYR A 118 -7.41 -8.24 -4.11
N GLU A 119 -6.47 -8.43 -3.20
CA GLU A 119 -5.86 -9.72 -2.86
C GLU A 119 -6.90 -10.73 -2.34
N LEU A 120 -7.75 -10.30 -1.41
CA LEU A 120 -8.81 -11.17 -0.88
C LEU A 120 -9.83 -11.55 -1.95
N LYS A 121 -10.18 -10.62 -2.87
CA LYS A 121 -11.09 -10.96 -3.98
C LYS A 121 -10.53 -12.05 -4.89
N GLN A 122 -9.20 -12.11 -5.06
CA GLN A 122 -8.55 -13.13 -5.88
C GLN A 122 -8.38 -14.46 -5.14
N ALA A 123 -7.88 -14.43 -3.90
CA ALA A 123 -7.53 -15.63 -3.15
C ALA A 123 -8.71 -16.22 -2.35
N VAL A 124 -9.60 -15.37 -1.86
CA VAL A 124 -10.70 -15.72 -0.94
C VAL A 124 -11.98 -14.93 -1.30
N PRO A 125 -12.55 -15.10 -2.51
CA PRO A 125 -13.61 -14.24 -3.06
C PRO A 125 -14.87 -14.14 -2.16
N ASP A 126 -15.17 -15.19 -1.41
CA ASP A 126 -16.32 -15.26 -0.53
C ASP A 126 -16.05 -14.72 0.88
N PHE A 127 -14.83 -14.24 1.16
CA PHE A 127 -14.49 -13.70 2.47
C PHE A 127 -15.33 -12.47 2.80
N ARG A 128 -15.91 -12.48 4.01
CA ARG A 128 -16.62 -11.35 4.61
C ARG A 128 -16.11 -11.17 6.03
N GLY A 129 -15.80 -9.93 6.42
CA GLY A 129 -15.29 -9.66 7.76
C GLY A 129 -14.42 -8.42 7.87
N GLU A 130 -13.50 -8.43 8.83
CA GLU A 130 -12.62 -7.32 9.15
C GLU A 130 -11.15 -7.73 9.09
N VAL A 131 -10.33 -6.90 8.44
CA VAL A 131 -8.88 -6.98 8.45
C VAL A 131 -8.31 -5.77 9.17
N ARG A 132 -7.50 -6.01 10.19
CA ARG A 132 -6.86 -4.96 10.99
C ARG A 132 -5.37 -5.01 10.80
N TYR A 133 -4.79 -3.93 10.30
CA TYR A 133 -3.35 -3.75 10.19
C TYR A 133 -2.85 -2.81 11.30
N HIS A 134 -1.68 -3.13 11.83
CA HIS A 134 -0.86 -2.19 12.57
C HIS A 134 0.52 -2.11 11.91
N ILE A 135 0.91 -0.92 11.46
CA ILE A 135 2.19 -0.72 10.78
C ILE A 135 3.18 -0.06 11.74
N ASP A 136 4.25 -0.79 12.06
CA ASP A 136 5.28 -0.37 13.01
C ASP A 136 6.35 0.51 12.34
N ALA A 137 6.80 0.10 11.16
CA ALA A 137 7.87 0.76 10.43
C ALA A 137 7.67 0.65 8.92
N ILE A 138 8.01 1.71 8.19
CA ILE A 138 8.08 1.72 6.73
C ILE A 138 9.37 2.41 6.31
N LYS A 139 10.07 1.83 5.34
CA LYS A 139 11.19 2.45 4.66
C LYS A 139 11.03 2.25 3.16
N VAL A 140 11.06 3.33 2.40
CA VAL A 140 11.29 3.27 0.95
C VAL A 140 12.71 3.72 0.73
N ALA A 141 13.47 2.92 0.00
CA ALA A 141 14.85 3.21 -0.27
C ALA A 141 14.95 4.31 -1.33
N ASN A 142 15.56 5.45 -0.99
CA ASN A 142 15.86 6.52 -1.95
C ASN A 142 17.32 6.37 -2.39
N HIS A 143 17.55 5.80 -3.58
CA HIS A 143 18.89 5.60 -4.13
C HIS A 143 19.06 6.39 -5.42
N ASP A 144 19.60 7.60 -5.32
CA ASP A 144 20.04 8.38 -6.49
C ASP A 144 21.31 7.79 -7.14
N VAL A 145 21.90 6.74 -6.57
CA VAL A 145 23.19 6.15 -7.03
C VAL A 145 23.08 4.62 -7.15
N ALA A 146 23.39 4.09 -8.32
CA ALA A 146 23.34 2.66 -8.66
C ALA A 146 24.17 1.74 -7.73
N LEU A 147 25.11 2.30 -6.96
CA LEU A 147 25.98 1.57 -6.02
C LEU A 147 25.28 1.18 -4.70
N LEU A 148 24.19 1.86 -4.32
CA LEU A 148 23.51 1.66 -3.03
C LEU A 148 22.27 0.77 -3.09
N ARG A 149 22.03 0.09 -4.22
CA ARG A 149 20.93 -0.88 -4.47
C ARG A 149 20.77 -1.98 -3.40
N GLY A 150 21.67 -2.08 -2.41
CA GLY A 150 21.63 -3.04 -1.31
C GLY A 150 20.72 -2.69 -0.12
N ALA A 151 20.22 -1.47 0.05
CA ALA A 151 19.21 -1.19 1.09
C ALA A 151 17.80 -1.38 0.51
N SER A 152 17.15 -2.50 0.82
CA SER A 152 15.80 -2.81 0.34
C SER A 152 14.72 -1.95 1.02
N SER A 153 13.73 -1.51 0.25
CA SER A 153 12.48 -0.97 0.80
C SER A 153 11.81 -2.06 1.66
N TYR A 154 11.21 -1.69 2.79
CA TYR A 154 10.56 -2.66 3.67
C TYR A 154 9.39 -2.06 4.44
N VAL A 155 8.52 -2.97 4.92
CA VAL A 155 7.47 -2.67 5.91
C VAL A 155 7.57 -3.69 7.05
N ILE A 156 7.37 -3.21 8.27
CA ILE A 156 7.18 -4.04 9.46
C ILE A 156 5.82 -3.72 10.03
N GLY A 157 5.04 -4.76 10.36
CA GLY A 157 3.74 -4.58 11.00
C GLY A 157 3.12 -5.90 11.44
N SER A 158 1.83 -5.85 11.75
CA SER A 158 1.01 -7.02 12.07
C SER A 158 -0.34 -6.94 11.36
N VAL A 159 -0.96 -8.10 11.20
CA VAL A 159 -2.32 -8.23 10.66
C VAL A 159 -3.14 -9.17 11.53
N GLU A 160 -4.39 -8.81 11.76
CA GLU A 160 -5.41 -9.65 12.38
C GLU A 160 -6.63 -9.71 11.46
N VAL A 161 -7.14 -10.91 11.22
CA VAL A 161 -8.31 -11.14 10.36
C VAL A 161 -9.42 -11.77 11.17
N ARG A 162 -10.61 -11.17 11.11
CA ARG A 162 -11.84 -11.71 11.69
C ARG A 162 -12.89 -11.91 10.63
N ASP A 163 -13.69 -12.97 10.76
CA ASP A 163 -14.83 -13.21 9.88
C ASP A 163 -16.02 -12.29 10.24
N ALA A 164 -17.11 -12.39 9.49
CA ALA A 164 -18.32 -11.60 9.68
C ALA A 164 -19.00 -11.80 11.05
N SER A 165 -18.73 -12.92 11.74
CA SER A 165 -19.23 -13.18 13.11
C SER A 165 -18.33 -12.56 14.19
N GLY A 166 -17.18 -12.00 13.80
CA GLY A 166 -16.16 -11.47 14.70
C GLY A 166 -15.17 -12.52 15.22
N LYS A 167 -15.28 -13.78 14.75
CA LYS A 167 -14.35 -14.85 15.13
C LYS A 167 -13.01 -14.65 14.42
N LEU A 168 -11.93 -14.91 15.14
CA LEU A 168 -10.57 -14.83 14.61
C LEU A 168 -10.37 -15.92 13.54
N VAL A 169 -10.01 -15.50 12.33
CA VAL A 169 -9.57 -16.38 11.24
C VAL A 169 -8.08 -16.65 11.37
N GLY A 170 -7.30 -15.60 11.64
CA GLY A 170 -5.88 -15.73 11.89
C GLY A 170 -5.25 -14.40 12.31
N LYS A 171 -4.02 -14.49 12.78
CA LYS A 171 -3.20 -13.35 13.17
C LYS A 171 -1.75 -13.61 12.80
N ALA A 172 -1.09 -12.60 12.24
CA ALA A 172 0.34 -12.64 11.95
C ALA A 172 1.00 -11.43 12.61
N ASP A 173 1.78 -11.70 13.66
CA ASP A 173 2.55 -10.70 14.39
C ASP A 173 3.95 -10.54 13.76
N LYS A 174 4.52 -9.33 13.83
CA LYS A 174 5.89 -9.01 13.39
C LYS A 174 6.19 -9.48 11.95
N VAL A 175 5.29 -9.18 11.03
CA VAL A 175 5.51 -9.36 9.60
C VAL A 175 6.54 -8.35 9.13
N THR A 176 7.75 -8.80 8.83
CA THR A 176 8.77 -8.03 8.12
C THR A 176 8.76 -8.43 6.64
N ALA A 177 8.49 -7.47 5.77
CA ALA A 177 8.46 -7.67 4.32
C ALA A 177 9.48 -6.75 3.66
N ASN A 178 10.63 -7.30 3.28
CA ASN A 178 11.59 -6.62 2.40
C ASN A 178 11.10 -6.77 0.97
N LEU A 179 10.91 -5.66 0.25
CA LEU A 179 10.42 -5.68 -1.12
C LEU A 179 11.31 -6.58 -1.98
N VAL A 180 10.68 -7.60 -2.57
CA VAL A 180 11.28 -8.43 -3.61
C VAL A 180 10.38 -8.35 -4.83
N VAL A 181 10.91 -7.81 -5.91
CA VAL A 181 10.19 -7.51 -7.15
C VAL A 181 10.52 -8.48 -8.26
N ASP A 182 9.51 -8.78 -9.07
CA ASP A 182 9.67 -9.35 -10.40
C ASP A 182 9.65 -8.23 -11.43
N TYR A 183 10.33 -8.40 -12.56
CA TYR A 183 10.36 -7.41 -13.65
C TYR A 183 9.76 -7.97 -14.93
N THR A 184 9.14 -7.08 -15.70
CA THR A 184 8.74 -7.33 -17.09
C THR A 184 9.13 -6.14 -17.97
N VAL A 185 9.38 -6.42 -19.24
CA VAL A 185 9.57 -5.40 -20.30
C VAL A 185 8.35 -5.33 -21.22
N ASP A 186 7.29 -6.11 -20.94
CA ASP A 186 6.06 -6.12 -21.74
C ASP A 186 5.32 -4.80 -21.55
N SER A 187 5.35 -3.96 -22.60
CA SER A 187 4.68 -2.66 -22.61
C SER A 187 3.16 -2.75 -22.74
N SER A 188 2.62 -3.96 -22.77
CA SER A 188 1.20 -4.27 -22.78
C SER A 188 0.82 -5.27 -21.69
N TYR A 189 1.59 -5.36 -20.61
CA TYR A 189 1.36 -6.30 -19.53
C TYR A 189 -0.07 -6.28 -18.99
N GLN A 190 -0.69 -7.45 -18.97
CA GLN A 190 -2.06 -7.73 -18.50
C GLN A 190 -2.11 -8.91 -17.52
N GLY A 191 -0.96 -9.30 -16.96
CA GLY A 191 -0.88 -10.43 -16.05
C GLY A 191 -1.59 -10.17 -14.71
N PRO A 192 -1.69 -11.21 -13.85
CA PRO A 192 -2.46 -11.15 -12.61
C PRO A 192 -1.82 -10.26 -11.53
N GLN A 193 -0.51 -10.00 -11.63
CA GLN A 193 0.23 -9.19 -10.66
C GLN A 193 -0.08 -7.71 -10.82
N LEU A 194 0.03 -6.97 -9.71
CA LEU A 194 -0.17 -5.54 -9.69
C LEU A 194 1.02 -4.83 -10.33
N ALA A 195 0.80 -4.26 -11.51
CA ALA A 195 1.84 -3.61 -12.30
C ALA A 195 2.18 -2.20 -11.78
N PHE A 196 3.45 -1.97 -11.48
CA PHE A 196 4.00 -0.68 -11.07
C PHE A 196 5.10 -0.24 -12.04
N ALA A 197 5.33 1.06 -12.14
CA ALA A 197 6.40 1.58 -12.98
C ALA A 197 7.78 1.26 -12.37
N GLU A 198 8.81 1.12 -13.21
CA GLU A 198 10.20 0.92 -12.78
C GLU A 198 10.66 1.85 -11.66
N THR A 199 10.32 3.13 -11.80
CA THR A 199 10.67 4.16 -10.83
C THR A 199 9.94 4.03 -9.49
N ASP A 200 8.83 3.27 -9.42
CA ASP A 200 8.03 3.12 -8.19
C ASP A 200 8.75 2.34 -7.12
N GLU A 201 9.62 1.41 -7.51
CA GLU A 201 10.39 0.57 -6.59
C GLU A 201 11.17 1.41 -5.56
N HIS A 202 11.65 2.58 -5.98
CA HIS A 202 12.50 3.47 -5.19
C HIS A 202 11.79 4.76 -4.75
N ASN A 203 10.73 5.18 -5.45
CA ASN A 203 10.11 6.48 -5.21
C ASN A 203 8.71 6.41 -4.60
N ARG A 204 8.09 5.23 -4.59
CA ARG A 204 6.69 5.07 -4.18
C ARG A 204 6.54 3.99 -3.11
N LEU A 205 5.54 4.18 -2.27
CA LEU A 205 5.12 3.18 -1.29
C LEU A 205 4.38 1.98 -1.94
N GLY A 206 3.78 2.19 -3.12
CA GLY A 206 2.97 1.21 -3.86
C GLY A 206 3.49 -0.23 -3.85
N PRO A 207 4.67 -0.49 -4.46
CA PRO A 207 5.22 -1.84 -4.55
C PRO A 207 5.50 -2.46 -3.18
N THR A 208 6.10 -1.69 -2.26
CA THR A 208 6.48 -2.16 -0.93
C THR A 208 5.25 -2.53 -0.09
N ILE A 209 4.20 -1.70 -0.13
CA ILE A 209 2.93 -1.96 0.55
C ILE A 209 2.23 -3.16 -0.05
N THR A 210 2.23 -3.28 -1.38
CA THR A 210 1.65 -4.44 -2.07
C THR A 210 2.31 -5.73 -1.62
N TYR A 211 3.64 -5.74 -1.61
CA TYR A 211 4.41 -6.89 -1.16
C TYR A 211 4.14 -7.22 0.31
N PHE A 212 4.09 -6.22 1.19
CA PHE A 212 3.76 -6.43 2.61
C PHE A 212 2.38 -7.05 2.80
N VAL A 213 1.34 -6.51 2.16
CA VAL A 213 -0.03 -7.02 2.28
C VAL A 213 -0.10 -8.47 1.80
N SER A 214 0.49 -8.77 0.64
CA SER A 214 0.58 -10.13 0.10
C SER A 214 1.24 -11.10 1.08
N GLN A 215 2.40 -10.74 1.63
CA GLN A 215 3.11 -11.56 2.62
C GLN A 215 2.32 -11.71 3.92
N ALA A 216 1.65 -10.66 4.38
CA ALA A 216 0.85 -10.67 5.59
C ALA A 216 -0.35 -11.61 5.43
N LEU A 217 -1.09 -11.53 4.32
CA LEU A 217 -2.24 -12.39 4.04
C LEU A 217 -1.82 -13.84 3.76
N ALA A 218 -0.70 -14.07 3.08
CA ALA A 218 -0.15 -15.42 2.87
C ALA A 218 0.20 -16.13 4.19
N LYS A 219 0.55 -15.38 5.25
CA LYS A 219 0.72 -15.96 6.60
C LYS A 219 -0.60 -16.32 7.28
N ILE A 220 -1.70 -15.67 6.92
CA ILE A 220 -3.04 -15.97 7.44
C ILE A 220 -3.64 -17.19 6.74
N TRP A 221 -3.45 -17.30 5.42
CA TRP A 221 -3.88 -18.44 4.61
C TRP A 221 -2.71 -19.07 3.86
N PRO A 222 -1.85 -19.85 4.54
CA PRO A 222 -0.68 -20.48 3.91
C PRO A 222 -1.02 -21.39 2.74
N GLU A 223 -2.18 -22.05 2.78
CA GLU A 223 -2.70 -22.91 1.72
C GLU A 223 -3.12 -22.16 0.45
N LYS A 224 -3.16 -20.83 0.51
CA LYS A 224 -3.48 -19.93 -0.62
C LYS A 224 -2.34 -18.97 -0.92
N ALA A 225 -1.13 -19.21 -0.40
CA ALA A 225 -0.01 -18.29 -0.52
C ALA A 225 0.33 -17.94 -1.98
N ASP A 226 0.16 -18.87 -2.91
CA ASP A 226 0.38 -18.72 -4.35
C ASP A 226 -0.69 -17.86 -5.06
N LYS A 227 -1.86 -17.69 -4.43
CA LYS A 227 -2.96 -16.86 -4.95
C LYS A 227 -2.76 -15.38 -4.67
N PHE A 228 -1.98 -15.04 -3.65
CA PHE A 228 -1.68 -13.65 -3.29
C PHE A 228 -0.64 -13.08 -4.25
N GLN A 229 -1.01 -12.01 -4.93
CA GLN A 229 -0.22 -11.42 -5.99
C GLN A 229 0.90 -10.56 -5.41
N ARG A 230 2.03 -10.57 -6.09
CA ARG A 230 3.20 -9.74 -5.77
C ARG A 230 3.21 -8.51 -6.69
N PRO A 231 3.93 -7.43 -6.34
CA PRO A 231 4.13 -6.35 -7.31
C PRO A 231 4.93 -6.86 -8.51
N MET A 232 4.52 -6.43 -9.71
CA MET A 232 5.26 -6.60 -10.95
C MET A 232 5.80 -5.24 -11.38
N ILE A 233 7.10 -5.13 -11.57
CA ILE A 233 7.72 -3.89 -12.03
C ILE A 233 7.83 -3.92 -13.56
N VAL A 234 7.14 -2.98 -14.20
CA VAL A 234 7.20 -2.77 -15.64
C VAL A 234 8.36 -1.83 -15.93
N ARG A 235 9.38 -2.32 -16.66
CA ARG A 235 10.53 -1.53 -17.09
C ARG A 235 10.11 -0.55 -18.18
N ILE A 236 10.22 0.73 -17.87
CA ILE A 236 9.84 1.81 -18.77
C ILE A 236 11.07 2.29 -19.57
N SER A 237 12.26 2.15 -18.98
CA SER A 237 13.55 2.45 -19.62
C SER A 237 14.22 1.17 -20.10
N GLY A 238 14.52 1.07 -21.40
CA GLY A 238 15.25 -0.06 -21.99
C GLY A 238 16.72 0.29 -22.31
N PRO A 239 17.64 -0.70 -22.34
CA PRO A 239 19.06 -0.50 -22.67
C PRO A 239 19.34 -0.01 -24.11
N ASN A 240 18.30 0.21 -24.92
CA ASN A 240 18.40 0.59 -26.34
C ASN A 240 17.72 1.93 -26.67
N GLU A 241 17.37 2.77 -25.68
CA GLU A 241 17.04 4.16 -25.97
C GLU A 241 18.33 4.89 -26.37
N GLN A 242 18.69 4.81 -27.66
CA GLN A 242 19.66 5.72 -28.25
C GLN A 242 19.16 7.14 -28.00
N VAL A 243 19.87 7.87 -27.15
CA VAL A 243 19.76 9.32 -27.09
C VAL A 243 20.27 9.84 -28.43
N ILE A 244 19.35 10.02 -29.38
CA ILE A 244 19.65 10.72 -30.64
C ILE A 244 19.83 12.18 -30.25
N PHE A 245 21.09 12.60 -30.08
CA PHE A 245 21.41 14.01 -30.05
C PHE A 245 21.20 14.55 -31.46
N ASN A 246 20.10 15.28 -31.67
CA ASN A 246 19.99 16.14 -32.84
C ASN A 246 21.00 17.28 -32.64
N ASN A 247 22.18 17.13 -33.24
CA ASN A 247 23.11 18.23 -33.41
C ASN A 247 22.49 19.19 -34.44
N ASN A 248 21.85 20.24 -33.95
CA ASN A 248 21.61 21.46 -34.73
C ASN A 248 22.76 22.43 -34.49
#